data_AF-Q0GH19-F1
#
_entry.id   AF-Q0GH19-F1
#
_cell.length_a   1.000
_cell.length_b   1.000
_cell.length_c   1.000
_cell.angle_alpha   90.00
_cell.angle_beta   90.00
_cell.angle_gamma   90.00
#
_symmetry.space_group_name_H-M   'P 1'
#
loop_
_entity.id
_entity.type
_entity.pdbx_description
1 polymer ?
#
loop_
_entity_poly.entity_id
_entity_poly.type
_entity_poly.pdbx_seq_one_letter_code
_entity_poly.pdbx_strand_id
1 'polypeptide(L)'
;MWGKLIRKKLYLEAFASLRLEKDVKINMAEDVLLYYPMLSQAQKIAYMNCNLYHYVPNNNSICNTKNEVLVKNNIQELQLVLNYLRQNYILSKYCSVLYVLIKYLLYIQIYKIKRTKLMVTLLAKINILTLKILFKYKKFLKQC
;
A
#
# COMPACT_ATOMS: atom_id res chain seq x y z
N MET A 1 -8.34 0.26 -7.47
CA MET A 1 -9.58 -0.51 -7.79
C MET A 1 -9.59 -1.19 -9.17
N TRP A 2 -8.51 -1.11 -9.96
CA TRP A 2 -8.61 -1.41 -11.38
C TRP A 2 -8.39 -2.92 -11.60
N GLY A 3 -9.31 -3.55 -12.32
CA GLY A 3 -9.23 -4.96 -12.70
C GLY A 3 -9.99 -5.98 -11.84
N LYS A 4 -10.83 -5.56 -10.88
CA LYS A 4 -11.64 -6.46 -10.05
C LYS A 4 -13.12 -6.11 -10.13
N LEU A 5 -13.98 -7.13 -10.16
CA LEU A 5 -15.43 -6.96 -10.03
C LEU A 5 -15.81 -7.00 -8.56
N ILE A 6 -16.46 -5.94 -8.09
CA ILE A 6 -16.83 -5.76 -6.67
C ILE A 6 -18.33 -5.52 -6.61
N ARG A 7 -19.03 -6.24 -5.72
CA ARG A 7 -20.45 -5.98 -5.48
C ARG A 7 -20.62 -4.57 -4.92
N LYS A 8 -21.50 -3.77 -5.54
CA LYS A 8 -21.75 -2.37 -5.13
C LYS A 8 -22.04 -2.23 -3.64
N LYS A 9 -22.85 -3.13 -3.06
CA LYS A 9 -23.18 -3.14 -1.63
C LYS A 9 -21.92 -3.27 -0.76
N LEU A 10 -21.07 -4.27 -1.05
CA LEU A 10 -19.80 -4.47 -0.35
C LEU A 10 -18.88 -3.25 -0.47
N TYR A 11 -18.83 -2.62 -1.65
CA TYR A 11 -18.04 -1.41 -1.85
C TYR A 11 -18.49 -0.26 -0.93
N LEU A 12 -19.80 0.01 -0.90
CA LEU A 12 -20.36 1.10 -0.11
C LEU A 12 -20.20 0.85 1.39
N GLU A 13 -20.42 -0.39 1.85
CA GLU A 13 -20.23 -0.80 3.25
C GLU A 13 -18.77 -0.66 3.68
N ALA A 14 -17.84 -1.13 2.84
CA ALA A 14 -16.41 -0.99 3.11
C ALA A 14 -15.98 0.48 3.14
N PHE A 15 -16.45 1.30 2.20
CA PHE A 15 -16.15 2.72 2.16
C PHE A 15 -16.70 3.45 3.41
N ALA A 16 -17.94 3.19 3.79
CA ALA A 16 -18.55 3.77 4.99
C ALA A 16 -17.79 3.38 6.28
N SER A 17 -17.22 2.17 6.32
CA SER A 17 -16.45 1.69 7.48
C SER A 17 -15.10 2.37 7.66
N LEU A 18 -14.57 3.03 6.61
CA LEU A 18 -13.25 3.65 6.67
C LEU A 18 -13.17 4.83 7.65
N ARG A 19 -14.30 5.53 7.89
CA ARG A 19 -14.39 6.70 8.78
C ARG A 19 -13.26 7.72 8.60
N LEU A 20 -12.80 7.93 7.37
CA LEU A 20 -11.78 8.92 7.05
C LEU A 20 -12.35 10.33 7.26
N GLU A 21 -11.53 11.24 7.76
CA GLU A 21 -11.86 12.67 7.84
C GLU A 21 -12.14 13.21 6.42
N LYS A 22 -13.19 14.04 6.28
CA LYS A 22 -13.72 14.47 4.96
C LYS A 22 -12.70 15.20 4.08
N ASP A 23 -11.65 15.76 4.66
CA ASP A 23 -10.69 16.62 3.96
C ASP A 23 -9.34 15.95 3.68
N VAL A 24 -9.15 14.69 4.08
CA VAL A 24 -7.89 13.98 3.87
C VAL A 24 -7.88 13.35 2.47
N LYS A 25 -7.17 14.00 1.54
CA LYS A 25 -6.88 13.45 0.22
C LYS A 25 -5.72 12.44 0.31
N ILE A 26 -5.99 11.18 -0.02
CA ILE A 26 -4.98 10.12 -0.09
C ILE A 26 -4.94 9.64 -1.54
N ASN A 27 -3.82 9.85 -2.23
CA ASN A 27 -3.61 9.41 -3.61
C ASN A 27 -2.73 8.14 -3.65
N MET A 28 -1.92 7.94 -2.61
CA MET A 28 -1.00 6.83 -2.46
C MET A 28 -1.62 5.71 -1.63
N ALA A 29 -1.72 4.51 -2.22
CA ALA A 29 -2.25 3.32 -1.56
C ALA A 29 -3.67 3.48 -0.99
N GLU A 30 -4.47 4.39 -1.58
CA GLU A 30 -5.90 4.60 -1.29
C GLU A 30 -6.70 3.29 -1.44
N ASP A 31 -6.33 2.47 -2.43
CA ASP A 31 -7.02 1.24 -2.75
C ASP A 31 -6.76 0.17 -1.69
N VAL A 32 -5.56 0.17 -1.08
CA VAL A 32 -5.23 -0.69 0.05
C VAL A 32 -6.13 -0.39 1.24
N LEU A 33 -6.39 0.90 1.54
CA LEU A 33 -7.30 1.28 2.61
C LEU A 33 -8.67 0.64 2.40
N LEU A 34 -9.18 0.71 1.17
CA LEU A 34 -10.50 0.19 0.84
C LEU A 34 -10.57 -1.35 0.79
N TYR A 35 -9.51 -2.03 0.34
CA TYR A 35 -9.53 -3.48 0.21
C TYR A 35 -9.61 -4.22 1.53
N TYR A 36 -9.06 -3.69 2.63
CA TYR A 36 -9.12 -4.38 3.92
C TYR A 36 -10.54 -4.58 4.46
N PRO A 37 -11.36 -3.52 4.60
CA PRO A 37 -12.74 -3.67 5.00
C PRO A 37 -13.53 -4.53 4.01
N MET A 38 -13.27 -4.42 2.70
CA MET A 38 -13.88 -5.31 1.70
C MET A 38 -13.54 -6.78 1.95
N LEU A 39 -12.27 -7.10 2.16
CA LEU A 39 -11.81 -8.47 2.40
C LEU A 39 -12.36 -9.02 3.72
N SER A 40 -12.52 -8.18 4.76
CA SER A 40 -13.12 -8.61 6.02
C SER A 40 -14.63 -8.85 5.93
N GLN A 41 -15.33 -8.16 5.04
CA GLN A 41 -16.79 -8.24 4.87
C GLN A 41 -17.21 -9.19 3.74
N ALA A 42 -16.30 -9.55 2.84
CA ALA A 42 -16.59 -10.41 1.71
C ALA A 42 -16.91 -11.85 2.15
N GLN A 43 -18.09 -12.33 1.79
CA GLN A 43 -18.49 -13.72 2.03
C GLN A 43 -17.84 -14.71 1.06
N LYS A 44 -17.59 -14.28 -0.18
CA LYS A 44 -17.00 -15.10 -1.25
C LYS A 44 -16.05 -14.26 -2.07
N ILE A 45 -14.85 -14.80 -2.28
CA ILE A 45 -13.84 -14.24 -3.18
C ILE A 45 -13.58 -15.30 -4.23
N ALA A 46 -13.74 -14.93 -5.50
CA ALA A 46 -13.43 -15.78 -6.64
C ALA A 46 -12.31 -15.12 -7.44
N TYR A 47 -11.49 -15.95 -8.09
CA TYR A 47 -10.45 -15.51 -9.01
C TYR A 47 -10.71 -16.10 -10.39
N MET A 48 -10.17 -15.44 -11.40
CA MET A 48 -10.19 -15.93 -12.77
C MET A 48 -8.78 -15.82 -13.33
N ASN A 49 -8.32 -16.87 -14.03
CA ASN A 49 -6.94 -16.97 -14.50
C ASN A 49 -6.69 -16.17 -15.78
N CYS A 50 -7.74 -15.79 -16.50
CA CYS A 50 -7.65 -14.98 -17.71
C CYS A 50 -7.78 -13.48 -17.38
N ASN A 51 -6.91 -12.67 -17.99
CA ASN A 51 -7.00 -11.22 -17.91
C ASN A 51 -8.24 -10.74 -18.66
N LEU A 52 -9.14 -10.05 -17.96
CA LEU A 52 -10.30 -9.38 -18.56
C LEU A 52 -9.96 -8.04 -19.21
N TYR A 53 -8.75 -7.54 -18.98
CA TYR A 53 -8.36 -6.18 -19.34
C TYR A 53 -7.04 -6.19 -20.11
N HIS A 54 -6.96 -5.33 -21.13
CA HIS A 54 -5.71 -5.01 -21.79
C HIS A 54 -4.93 -4.02 -20.92
N TYR A 55 -3.82 -4.48 -20.31
CA TYR A 55 -2.96 -3.60 -19.53
C TYR A 55 -2.07 -2.78 -20.47
N VAL A 56 -2.09 -1.46 -20.31
CA VAL A 56 -1.17 -0.56 -21.01
C VAL A 56 -0.04 -0.21 -20.03
N PRO A 57 1.24 -0.33 -20.43
CA PRO A 57 2.34 0.09 -19.59
C PRO A 57 2.28 1.61 -19.37
N ASN A 58 2.29 2.03 -18.11
CA ASN A 58 2.48 3.42 -17.75
C ASN A 58 3.95 3.64 -17.37
N ASN A 59 4.67 4.39 -18.20
CA ASN A 59 6.09 4.70 -17.99
C ASN A 59 6.31 5.74 -16.88
N ASN A 60 5.26 6.46 -16.48
CA ASN A 60 5.33 7.55 -15.52
C ASN A 60 4.65 7.15 -14.20
N SER A 61 5.44 6.57 -13.29
CA SER A 61 4.96 6.24 -11.94
C SER A 61 5.09 7.43 -10.99
N ILE A 62 4.02 7.73 -10.25
CA ILE A 62 4.05 8.72 -9.16
C ILE A 62 5.10 8.39 -8.10
N CYS A 63 5.36 7.10 -7.88
CA CYS A 63 6.42 6.62 -6.99
C CYS A 63 7.83 6.92 -7.51
N ASN A 64 8.00 7.13 -8.81
CA ASN A 64 9.29 7.38 -9.45
C ASN A 64 9.60 8.87 -9.66
N THR A 65 8.73 9.77 -9.21
CA THR A 65 8.97 11.21 -9.30
C THR A 65 10.28 11.63 -8.57
N LYS A 66 10.90 12.68 -9.11
CA LYS A 66 12.06 13.38 -8.52
C LYS A 66 11.66 14.71 -7.86
N ASN A 67 10.42 15.16 -8.03
CA ASN A 67 9.93 16.40 -7.42
C ASN A 67 9.81 16.23 -5.91
N GLU A 68 10.59 17.01 -5.15
CA GLU A 68 10.69 16.88 -3.69
C GLU A 68 9.37 17.14 -2.96
N VAL A 69 8.55 18.07 -3.45
CA VAL A 69 7.23 18.36 -2.85
C VAL A 69 6.32 17.15 -2.98
N LEU A 70 6.28 16.54 -4.16
CA LEU A 70 5.51 15.31 -4.39
C LEU A 70 6.04 14.13 -3.56
N VAL A 71 7.36 14.00 -3.41
CA VAL A 71 7.95 12.95 -2.55
C VAL A 71 7.57 13.17 -1.08
N LYS A 72 7.56 14.42 -0.58
CA LYS A 72 7.10 14.74 0.78
C LYS A 72 5.62 14.39 0.98
N ASN A 73 4.76 14.74 0.03
CA ASN A 73 3.34 14.38 0.08
C ASN A 73 3.15 12.86 0.09
N ASN A 74 3.86 12.13 -0.78
CA ASN A 74 3.82 10.66 -0.81
C ASN A 74 4.23 10.05 0.54
N ILE A 75 5.24 10.61 1.22
CA ILE A 75 5.68 10.15 2.55
C ILE A 75 4.56 10.35 3.57
N GLN A 76 3.93 11.53 3.60
CA GLN A 76 2.83 11.83 4.52
C GLN A 76 1.64 10.90 4.29
N GLU A 77 1.22 10.73 3.03
CA GLU A 77 0.11 9.84 2.68
C GLU A 77 0.40 8.39 3.08
N LEU A 78 1.61 7.87 2.80
CA LEU A 78 1.99 6.51 3.19
C LEU A 78 2.06 6.33 4.72
N GLN A 79 2.45 7.36 5.47
CA GLN A 79 2.43 7.35 6.93
C GLN A 79 1.00 7.29 7.47
N LEU A 80 0.08 8.07 6.90
CA LEU A 80 -1.35 8.04 7.24
C LEU A 80 -1.92 6.63 7.00
N VAL A 81 -1.64 6.04 5.84
CA VAL A 81 -2.08 4.68 5.51
C VAL A 81 -1.54 3.66 6.52
N LEU A 82 -0.25 3.71 6.86
CA LEU A 82 0.33 2.78 7.84
C LEU A 82 -0.29 2.94 9.23
N ASN A 83 -0.52 4.18 9.67
CA ASN A 83 -1.15 4.44 10.96
C ASN A 83 -2.57 3.88 11.01
N TYR A 84 -3.34 4.12 9.95
CA TYR A 84 -4.70 3.60 9.82
C TYR A 84 -4.73 2.06 9.86
N LEU A 85 -3.88 1.41 9.06
CA LEU A 85 -3.77 -0.05 9.05
C LEU A 85 -3.34 -0.61 10.41
N ARG A 86 -2.43 0.10 11.11
CA ARG A 86 -1.97 -0.30 12.44
C ARG A 86 -3.10 -0.22 13.47
N GLN A 87 -3.91 0.82 13.44
CA GLN A 87 -4.98 1.01 14.40
C GLN A 87 -6.15 0.04 14.18
N ASN A 88 -6.50 -0.21 12.91
CA ASN A 88 -7.75 -0.90 12.58
C ASN A 88 -7.57 -2.36 12.17
N TYR A 89 -6.40 -2.75 11.65
CA TYR A 89 -6.23 -4.04 10.98
C TYR A 89 -4.94 -4.78 11.32
N ILE A 90 -4.09 -4.31 12.25
CA ILE A 90 -2.77 -4.94 12.51
C ILE A 90 -2.85 -6.42 12.91
N LEU A 91 -3.96 -6.82 13.55
CA LEU A 91 -4.25 -8.20 13.96
C LEU A 91 -4.81 -9.06 12.82
N SER A 92 -5.23 -8.48 11.69
CA SER A 92 -5.76 -9.22 10.55
C SER A 92 -4.66 -10.05 9.87
N LYS A 93 -4.99 -11.32 9.58
CA LYS A 93 -4.12 -12.29 8.89
C LYS A 93 -3.52 -11.70 7.59
N TYR A 94 -4.27 -10.87 6.88
CA TYR A 94 -3.88 -10.30 5.57
C TYR A 94 -3.16 -8.95 5.69
N CYS A 95 -3.22 -8.29 6.85
CA CYS A 95 -2.59 -6.98 7.06
C CYS A 95 -1.06 -7.05 7.04
N SER A 96 -0.50 -8.11 7.63
CA SER A 96 0.95 -8.21 7.86
C SER A 96 1.84 -8.15 6.60
N VAL A 97 1.40 -8.67 5.45
CA VAL A 97 2.20 -8.69 4.20
C VAL A 97 2.24 -7.29 3.57
N LEU A 98 1.07 -6.71 3.38
CA LEU A 98 0.84 -5.41 2.74
C LEU A 98 1.34 -4.27 3.61
N TYR A 99 1.22 -4.38 4.94
CA TYR A 99 1.84 -3.44 5.88
C TYR A 99 3.36 -3.37 5.67
N VAL A 100 4.03 -4.51 5.50
CA VAL A 100 5.47 -4.54 5.19
C VAL A 100 5.76 -3.97 3.80
N LEU A 101 4.90 -4.22 2.81
CA LEU A 101 5.05 -3.63 1.47
C LEU A 101 4.93 -2.10 1.49
N ILE A 102 3.93 -1.54 2.16
CA ILE A 102 3.74 -0.09 2.27
C ILE A 102 4.91 0.52 3.04
N LYS A 103 5.37 -0.13 4.12
CA LYS A 103 6.56 0.29 4.86
C LYS A 103 7.81 0.28 3.96
N TYR A 104 7.98 -0.75 3.13
CA TYR A 104 9.05 -0.81 2.14
C TYR A 104 9.00 0.37 1.16
N LEU A 105 7.83 0.67 0.60
CA LEU A 105 7.63 1.81 -0.32
C LEU A 105 7.90 3.15 0.36
N LEU A 106 7.45 3.34 1.60
CA LEU A 106 7.73 4.53 2.40
C LEU A 106 9.25 4.76 2.56
N TYR A 107 10.00 3.71 2.90
CA TYR A 107 11.45 3.82 3.08
C TYR A 107 12.17 4.17 1.77
N ILE A 108 11.67 3.71 0.61
CA ILE A 108 12.17 4.16 -0.69
C ILE A 108 11.96 5.68 -0.87
N GLN A 109 10.78 6.20 -0.53
CA GLN A 109 10.51 7.64 -0.65
C GLN A 109 11.39 8.46 0.31
N ILE A 110 11.53 8.03 1.56
CA ILE A 110 12.42 8.67 2.55
C ILE A 110 13.87 8.68 2.05
N TYR A 111 14.33 7.57 1.46
CA TYR A 111 15.66 7.46 0.91
C TYR A 111 15.94 8.48 -0.21
N LYS A 112 14.93 8.82 -1.03
CA LYS A 112 15.08 9.84 -2.08
C LYS A 112 15.41 11.22 -1.52
N ILE A 113 14.82 11.59 -0.38
CA ILE A 113 15.04 12.89 0.27
C ILE A 113 16.38 12.92 1.03
N LYS A 114 16.74 11.84 1.73
CA LYS A 114 17.88 11.82 2.67
C LYS A 114 19.25 11.55 2.04
N ARG A 115 19.41 11.72 0.72
CA ARG A 115 20.63 11.36 -0.02
C ARG A 115 21.91 12.11 0.40
N THR A 116 21.78 13.17 1.21
CA THR A 116 22.87 14.09 1.53
C THR A 116 23.84 13.61 2.62
N LYS A 117 23.51 12.59 3.43
CA LYS A 117 24.39 12.07 4.50
C LYS A 117 24.72 10.59 4.34
N LEU A 118 26.00 10.25 4.10
CA LEU A 118 26.49 8.89 3.80
C LEU A 118 25.98 7.80 4.77
N MET A 119 26.10 8.02 6.08
CA MET A 119 25.63 7.08 7.11
C MET A 119 24.12 6.86 7.07
N VAL A 120 23.36 7.93 6.85
CA VAL A 120 21.89 7.87 6.73
C VAL A 120 21.49 7.09 5.47
N THR A 121 22.23 7.28 4.39
CA THR A 121 22.06 6.59 3.10
C THR A 121 22.32 5.09 3.23
N LEU A 122 23.36 4.67 3.96
CA LEU A 122 23.68 3.26 4.24
C LEU A 122 22.59 2.57 5.08
N LEU A 123 22.21 3.18 6.21
CA LEU A 123 21.16 2.65 7.09
C LEU A 123 19.82 2.52 6.35
N ALA A 124 19.48 3.50 5.52
CA ALA A 124 18.27 3.44 4.70
C ALA A 124 18.34 2.29 3.67
N LYS A 125 19.48 2.07 3.01
CA LYS A 125 19.66 0.94 2.08
C LYS A 125 19.49 -0.42 2.77
N ILE A 126 20.08 -0.59 3.95
CA ILE A 126 19.94 -1.82 4.75
C ILE A 126 18.47 -2.04 5.10
N ASN A 127 17.78 -1.02 5.63
CA ASN A 127 16.36 -1.10 5.96
C ASN A 127 15.49 -1.47 4.76
N ILE A 128 15.73 -0.87 3.59
CA ILE A 128 15.03 -1.18 2.34
C ILE A 128 15.25 -2.65 1.96
N LEU A 129 16.48 -3.16 2.04
CA LEU A 129 16.80 -4.54 1.73
C LEU A 129 16.11 -5.51 2.70
N THR A 130 16.20 -5.26 4.00
CA THR A 130 15.57 -6.09 5.03
C THR A 130 14.05 -6.14 4.86
N LEU A 131 13.41 -4.99 4.59
CA LEU A 131 11.96 -4.94 4.33
C LEU A 131 11.59 -5.69 3.04
N LYS A 132 12.41 -5.62 1.99
CA LYS A 132 12.20 -6.38 0.75
C LYS A 132 12.25 -7.89 1.01
N ILE A 133 13.22 -8.36 1.79
CA ILE A 133 13.35 -9.77 2.17
C ILE A 133 12.15 -10.20 3.02
N LEU A 134 11.81 -9.41 4.04
CA LEU A 134 10.67 -9.67 4.91
C LEU A 134 9.34 -9.75 4.15
N PHE A 135 9.14 -8.86 3.17
CA PHE A 135 7.97 -8.90 2.29
C PHE A 135 7.91 -10.20 1.50
N LYS A 136 9.02 -10.60 0.85
CA LYS A 136 9.09 -11.85 0.09
C LYS A 136 8.76 -13.06 0.97
N TYR A 137 9.36 -13.12 2.16
CA TYR A 137 9.12 -14.19 3.13
C TYR A 137 7.66 -14.25 3.58
N LYS A 138 7.07 -13.13 4.00
CA LYS A 138 5.66 -13.08 4.42
C LYS A 138 4.70 -13.42 3.28
N LYS A 139 5.01 -13.00 2.04
CA LYS A 139 4.22 -13.35 0.86
C LYS A 139 4.23 -14.87 0.65
N PHE A 140 5.40 -15.51 0.72
CA PHE A 140 5.55 -16.96 0.58
C PHE A 140 4.71 -17.71 1.63
N LEU A 141 4.79 -17.32 2.90
CA LEU A 141 4.00 -17.95 3.99
C LEU A 141 2.48 -17.83 3.85
N LYS A 142 1.97 -16.92 3.02
CA LYS A 142 0.54 -16.66 2.83
C LYS A 142 0.00 -17.24 1.52
N GLN A 143 0.85 -17.85 0.70
CA GLN A 143 0.43 -18.66 -0.44
C GLN A 143 -0.03 -20.02 0.13
N CYS A 144 -1.27 -20.07 0.60
CA CYS A 144 -2.04 -21.28 0.88
C CYS A 144 -3.42 -21.12 0.25
#